data_AF-A0A0M9DYG7-F1
#
_entry.id   AF-A0A0M9DYG7-F1
#
_cell.length_a   1.000
_cell.length_b   1.000
_cell.length_c   1.000
_cell.angle_alpha   90.00
_cell.angle_beta   90.00
_cell.angle_gamma   90.00
#
_symmetry.space_group_name_H-M   'P 1'
#
loop_
_entity.id
_entity.type
_entity.pdbx_description
1 polymer ?
#
loop_
_entity_poly.entity_id
_entity_poly.type
_entity_poly.pdbx_seq_one_letter_code
_entity_poly.pdbx_strand_id
1 'polypeptide(L)'
;MVNKEIVKDIFIELYREHGLWSRHQESQRAVVSNLIITIAAALIGLVVFDNQINNADTPATIFIILLGVFGTLFSYKYYERFHFHDSRIEAYKTELDKFILEVNISAIENEADKSSRNRFRFLRKLGLFQFWIMFNLSILLLGLILSTKALTTVTNTEAAKQKTQIISNKTNK
;
A
#
# COMPACT_ATOMS: atom_id res chain seq x y z
N MET A 1 -14.04 29.57 36.22
CA MET A 1 -13.38 28.26 36.37
C MET A 1 -13.95 27.33 35.31
N VAL A 2 -13.10 26.65 34.53
CA VAL A 2 -13.57 25.68 33.53
C VAL A 2 -14.12 24.45 34.26
N ASN A 3 -15.32 24.01 33.90
CA ASN A 3 -15.96 22.84 34.51
C ASN A 3 -15.20 21.56 34.11
N LYS A 4 -14.72 20.81 35.10
CA LYS A 4 -13.96 19.57 34.87
C LYS A 4 -14.77 18.50 34.11
N GLU A 5 -16.09 18.45 34.31
CA GLU A 5 -16.97 17.54 33.57
C GLU A 5 -16.96 17.85 32.07
N ILE A 6 -17.05 19.14 31.71
CA ILE A 6 -17.02 19.58 30.31
C ILE A 6 -15.69 19.20 29.64
N VAL A 7 -14.57 19.35 30.36
CA VAL A 7 -13.23 19.01 29.82
C VAL A 7 -13.10 17.50 29.60
N LYS A 8 -13.59 16.69 30.53
CA LYS A 8 -13.62 15.23 30.41
C LYS A 8 -14.42 14.80 29.19
N ASP A 9 -15.62 15.36 29.01
CA ASP A 9 -16.50 15.02 27.88
C ASP A 9 -15.88 15.42 26.53
N ILE A 10 -15.18 16.56 26.47
CA ILE A 10 -14.43 16.98 25.28
C ILE A 10 -13.33 15.97 24.95
N PHE A 11 -12.56 15.49 25.93
CA PHE A 11 -11.50 14.51 25.68
C PHE A 11 -12.05 13.16 25.21
N ILE A 12 -13.17 12.71 25.78
CA ILE A 12 -13.84 11.49 25.36
C ILE A 12 -14.32 11.62 23.90
N GLU A 13 -14.91 12.76 23.53
CA GLU A 13 -15.37 12.97 22.16
C GLU A 13 -14.21 13.06 21.16
N LEU A 14 -13.12 13.77 21.50
CA LEU A 14 -11.92 13.82 20.66
C LEU A 14 -11.27 12.45 20.48
N TYR A 15 -11.22 11.65 21.56
CA TYR A 15 -10.77 10.26 21.52
C TYR A 15 -11.61 9.44 20.51
N ARG A 16 -12.94 9.52 20.63
CA ARG A 16 -13.88 8.81 19.77
C ARG A 16 -13.75 9.24 18.30
N GLU A 17 -13.64 10.55 18.06
CA GLU A 17 -13.51 11.12 16.71
C GLU A 17 -12.22 10.62 16.03
N HIS A 18 -11.08 10.70 16.72
CA HIS A 18 -9.83 10.22 16.14
C HIS A 18 -9.81 8.70 15.94
N GLY A 19 -10.46 7.93 16.81
CA GLY A 19 -10.64 6.49 16.60
C GLY A 19 -11.45 6.20 15.32
N LEU A 20 -12.49 6.99 15.03
CA LEU A 20 -13.25 6.90 13.79
C LEU A 20 -12.39 7.25 12.57
N TRP A 21 -11.62 8.34 12.64
CA TRP A 21 -10.68 8.73 11.58
C TRP A 21 -9.65 7.64 11.30
N SER A 22 -9.05 7.07 12.34
CA SER A 22 -8.06 5.98 12.23
C SER A 22 -8.62 4.77 11.47
N ARG A 23 -9.83 4.29 11.85
CA ARG A 23 -10.53 3.21 11.13
C ARG A 23 -10.87 3.57 9.69
N HIS A 24 -11.28 4.82 9.45
CA HIS A 24 -11.61 5.28 8.11
C HIS A 24 -10.38 5.25 7.19
N GLN A 25 -9.21 5.68 7.68
CA GLN A 25 -7.96 5.61 6.90
C GLN A 25 -7.59 4.17 6.53
N GLU A 26 -7.77 3.20 7.43
CA GLU A 26 -7.57 1.77 7.12
C GLU A 26 -8.51 1.31 6.01
N SER A 27 -9.81 1.66 6.11
CA SER A 27 -10.80 1.31 5.10
C SER A 27 -10.47 1.90 3.73
N GLN A 28 -10.04 3.16 3.68
CA GLN A 28 -9.65 3.81 2.42
C GLN A 28 -8.41 3.14 1.80
N ARG A 29 -7.44 2.74 2.63
CA ARG A 29 -6.26 2.00 2.15
C ARG A 29 -6.66 0.67 1.52
N ALA A 30 -7.58 -0.07 2.13
CA ALA A 30 -8.09 -1.32 1.59
C ALA A 30 -8.82 -1.11 0.25
N VAL A 31 -9.71 -0.10 0.17
CA VAL A 31 -10.45 0.25 -1.06
C VAL A 31 -9.49 0.59 -2.21
N VAL A 32 -8.55 1.49 -1.99
CA VAL A 32 -7.60 1.90 -3.03
C VAL A 32 -6.68 0.77 -3.44
N SER A 33 -6.18 -0.03 -2.49
CA SER A 33 -5.34 -1.20 -2.81
C SER A 33 -6.09 -2.23 -3.64
N ASN A 34 -7.36 -2.52 -3.30
CA ASN A 34 -8.19 -3.44 -4.08
C ASN A 34 -8.45 -2.93 -5.50
N LEU A 35 -8.68 -1.62 -5.66
CA LEU A 35 -8.84 -1.01 -6.98
C LEU A 35 -7.54 -1.15 -7.81
N ILE A 36 -6.39 -0.86 -7.21
CA ILE A 36 -5.08 -1.01 -7.86
C ILE A 36 -4.83 -2.46 -8.27
N ILE A 37 -5.09 -3.44 -7.38
CA ILE A 37 -4.96 -4.87 -7.67
C ILE A 37 -5.86 -5.27 -8.84
N THR A 38 -7.11 -4.81 -8.84
CA THR A 38 -8.09 -5.15 -9.88
C THR A 38 -7.66 -4.62 -11.24
N ILE A 39 -7.24 -3.35 -11.31
CA ILE A 39 -6.76 -2.73 -12.55
C ILE A 39 -5.47 -3.42 -13.02
N ALA A 40 -4.52 -3.67 -12.11
CA ALA A 40 -3.28 -4.35 -12.43
C ALA A 40 -3.53 -5.77 -12.97
N ALA A 41 -4.42 -6.55 -12.35
CA ALA A 41 -4.78 -7.88 -12.79
C ALA A 41 -5.40 -7.87 -14.20
N ALA A 42 -6.30 -6.91 -14.49
CA ALA A 42 -6.90 -6.75 -15.81
C ALA A 42 -5.84 -6.42 -16.88
N LEU A 43 -4.92 -5.50 -16.59
CA LEU A 43 -3.83 -5.12 -17.49
C LEU A 43 -2.85 -6.27 -17.72
N ILE A 44 -2.47 -6.99 -16.66
CA ILE A 44 -1.63 -8.18 -16.77
C ILE A 44 -2.32 -9.21 -17.65
N GLY A 45 -3.60 -9.48 -17.41
CA GLY A 45 -4.42 -10.38 -18.22
C GLY A 45 -4.44 -9.99 -19.70
N LEU A 46 -4.58 -8.70 -19.99
CA LEU A 46 -4.53 -8.16 -21.36
C LEU A 46 -3.16 -8.37 -22.02
N VAL A 47 -2.07 -8.10 -21.30
CA VAL A 47 -0.68 -8.27 -21.81
C VAL A 47 -0.32 -9.74 -22.07
N VAL A 48 -0.86 -10.68 -21.30
CA VAL A 48 -0.53 -12.11 -21.46
C VAL A 48 -1.57 -12.89 -22.29
N PHE A 49 -2.63 -12.23 -22.75
CA PHE A 49 -3.79 -12.89 -23.36
C PHE A 49 -3.45 -13.71 -24.61
N ASP A 50 -2.60 -13.18 -25.48
CA ASP A 50 -2.19 -13.82 -26.74
C ASP A 50 -0.94 -14.70 -26.59
N ASN A 51 -0.42 -14.86 -25.37
CA ASN A 51 0.85 -15.51 -25.05
C ASN A 51 2.09 -14.91 -25.75
N GLN A 52 2.00 -13.68 -26.30
CA GLN A 52 3.09 -13.01 -26.99
C GLN A 52 3.30 -11.59 -26.48
N ILE A 53 4.26 -11.43 -25.56
CA ILE A 53 4.64 -10.10 -25.07
C ILE A 53 5.44 -9.37 -26.15
N ASN A 54 4.84 -8.33 -26.71
CA ASN A 54 5.37 -7.56 -27.82
C ASN A 54 5.56 -6.07 -27.43
N ASN A 55 6.07 -5.26 -28.36
CA ASN A 55 6.35 -3.86 -28.07
C ASN A 55 5.09 -3.01 -27.79
N ALA A 56 3.96 -3.40 -28.37
CA ALA A 56 2.70 -2.67 -28.18
C ALA A 56 2.18 -2.79 -26.74
N ASP A 57 2.67 -3.77 -25.97
CA ASP A 57 2.34 -3.94 -24.55
C ASP A 57 3.12 -3.00 -23.63
N THR A 58 4.19 -2.38 -24.12
CA THR A 58 5.08 -1.50 -23.34
C THR A 58 4.28 -0.43 -22.55
N PRO A 59 3.33 0.31 -23.13
CA PRO A 59 2.53 1.29 -22.38
C PRO A 59 1.74 0.66 -21.23
N ALA A 60 1.15 -0.52 -21.43
CA ALA A 60 0.39 -1.22 -20.39
C ALA A 60 1.31 -1.66 -19.24
N THR A 61 2.50 -2.19 -19.55
CA THR A 61 3.49 -2.58 -18.51
C THR A 61 4.02 -1.40 -17.71
N ILE A 62 4.27 -0.26 -18.38
CA ILE A 62 4.65 1.00 -17.70
C ILE A 62 3.52 1.46 -16.79
N PHE A 63 2.27 1.37 -17.23
CA PHE A 63 1.14 1.75 -16.40
C PHE A 63 0.98 0.84 -15.16
N ILE A 64 1.23 -0.47 -15.28
CA ILE A 64 1.29 -1.39 -14.12
C ILE A 64 2.39 -0.98 -13.13
N ILE A 65 3.58 -0.61 -13.62
CA ILE A 65 4.68 -0.10 -12.79
C ILE A 65 4.22 1.15 -12.01
N LEU A 66 3.59 2.11 -12.71
CA LEU A 66 3.09 3.34 -12.09
C LEU A 66 2.05 3.05 -11.01
N LEU A 67 1.14 2.09 -11.25
CA LEU A 67 0.16 1.64 -10.26
C LEU A 67 0.83 1.06 -9.01
N GLY A 68 1.85 0.22 -9.17
CA GLY A 68 2.61 -0.34 -8.04
C GLY A 68 3.37 0.71 -7.22
N VAL A 69 4.00 1.69 -7.89
CA VAL A 69 4.65 2.83 -7.22
C VAL A 69 3.62 3.67 -6.48
N PHE A 70 2.53 4.05 -7.15
CA PHE A 70 1.47 4.85 -6.57
C PHE A 70 0.85 4.17 -5.35
N GLY A 71 0.50 2.89 -5.44
CA GLY A 71 -0.08 2.14 -4.33
C GLY A 71 0.84 2.00 -3.13
N THR A 72 2.16 1.89 -3.37
CA THR A 72 3.17 1.86 -2.32
C THR A 72 3.25 3.21 -1.60
N LEU A 73 3.37 4.31 -2.34
CA LEU A 73 3.42 5.66 -1.79
C LEU A 73 2.12 6.03 -1.06
N PHE A 74 0.98 5.68 -1.63
CA PHE A 74 -0.33 5.88 -1.04
C PHE A 74 -0.46 5.13 0.28
N SER A 75 -0.08 3.85 0.32
CA SER A 75 -0.10 3.05 1.54
C SER A 75 0.79 3.65 2.64
N TYR A 76 1.96 4.16 2.27
CA TYR A 76 2.87 4.83 3.20
C TYR A 76 2.27 6.14 3.73
N LYS A 77 1.66 6.95 2.86
CA LYS A 77 1.02 8.22 3.27
C LYS A 77 -0.15 8.00 4.23
N TYR A 78 -0.97 6.99 3.98
CA TYR A 78 -2.08 6.64 4.87
C TYR A 78 -1.59 6.06 6.20
N TYR A 79 -0.46 5.34 6.19
CA TYR A 79 0.17 4.86 7.41
C TYR A 79 0.69 6.01 8.29
N GLU A 80 1.32 7.03 7.69
CA GLU A 80 1.69 8.25 8.40
C GLU A 80 0.47 8.94 9.04
N ARG A 81 -0.63 9.05 8.28
CA ARG A 81 -1.86 9.68 8.78
C ARG A 81 -2.54 8.86 9.89
N PHE A 82 -2.49 7.53 9.80
CA PHE A 82 -2.94 6.64 10.87
C PHE A 82 -2.17 6.92 12.16
N HIS A 83 -0.83 6.96 12.10
CA HIS A 83 0.03 7.26 13.25
C HIS A 83 -0.21 8.64 13.84
N PHE A 84 -0.50 9.63 12.99
CA PHE A 84 -0.88 10.97 13.45
C PHE A 84 -2.13 10.94 14.34
N HIS A 85 -3.17 10.22 13.93
CA HIS A 85 -4.40 10.10 14.72
C HIS A 85 -4.20 9.24 15.96
N ASP A 86 -3.46 8.14 15.84
CA ASP A 86 -3.11 7.25 16.96
C ASP A 86 -2.33 7.99 18.06
N SER A 87 -1.33 8.79 17.68
CA SER A 87 -0.55 9.59 18.64
C SER A 87 -1.40 10.61 19.39
N ARG A 88 -2.41 11.20 18.73
CA ARG A 88 -3.35 12.14 19.38
C ARG A 88 -4.29 11.41 20.34
N ILE A 89 -4.75 10.23 19.96
CA ILE A 89 -5.55 9.35 20.82
C ILE A 89 -4.80 9.06 22.13
N GLU A 90 -3.53 8.64 22.04
CA GLU A 90 -2.70 8.36 23.21
C GLU A 90 -2.49 9.58 24.11
N ALA A 91 -2.31 10.77 23.51
CA ALA A 91 -2.22 12.01 24.27
C ALA A 91 -3.52 12.34 25.01
N TYR A 92 -4.68 12.17 24.37
CA TYR A 92 -5.98 12.41 25.02
C TYR A 92 -6.29 11.40 26.12
N LYS A 93 -5.94 10.11 25.92
CA LYS A 93 -6.06 9.09 26.96
C LYS A 93 -5.21 9.43 28.18
N THR A 94 -3.97 9.85 27.97
CA THR A 94 -3.05 10.24 29.05
C THR A 94 -3.61 11.40 29.87
N GLU A 95 -4.26 12.37 29.24
CA GLU A 95 -4.95 13.45 29.96
C GLU A 95 -6.23 12.96 30.65
N LEU A 96 -7.00 12.07 30.02
CA LEU A 96 -8.23 11.51 30.58
C LEU A 96 -7.98 10.70 31.87
N ASP A 97 -6.88 9.93 31.92
CA ASP A 97 -6.46 9.19 33.12
C ASP A 97 -6.22 10.10 34.34
N LYS A 98 -5.90 11.39 34.13
CA LYS A 98 -5.76 12.37 35.22
C LYS A 98 -7.11 12.81 35.81
N PHE A 99 -8.20 12.68 35.06
CA PHE A 99 -9.55 13.00 35.52
C PHE A 99 -10.22 11.83 36.23
N ILE A 100 -9.87 10.60 35.87
CA ILE A 100 -10.48 9.37 36.42
C ILE A 100 -9.46 8.67 37.31
N LEU A 101 -9.27 9.18 38.54
CA LEU A 101 -8.26 8.66 39.47
C LEU A 101 -8.51 7.22 39.93
N GLU A 102 -9.75 6.73 39.83
CA GLU A 102 -10.14 5.38 40.25
C GLU A 102 -9.87 4.31 39.18
N VAL A 103 -9.75 4.70 37.91
CA VAL A 103 -9.59 3.78 36.78
C VAL A 103 -8.44 4.25 35.89
N ASN A 104 -7.36 3.49 35.90
CA ASN A 104 -6.24 3.73 34.99
C ASN A 104 -6.53 3.02 33.65
N ILE A 105 -7.08 3.75 32.69
CA ILE A 105 -7.49 3.23 31.38
C ILE A 105 -6.26 2.69 30.64
N SER A 106 -5.13 3.41 30.71
CA SER A 106 -3.88 2.98 30.11
C SER A 106 -3.38 1.64 30.67
N ALA A 107 -3.56 1.38 31.97
CA ALA A 107 -3.17 0.10 32.58
C ALA A 107 -4.03 -1.06 32.08
N ILE A 108 -5.35 -0.86 31.97
CA ILE A 108 -6.30 -1.86 31.45
C ILE A 108 -5.92 -2.23 30.01
N GLU A 109 -5.67 -1.24 29.16
CA GLU A 109 -5.28 -1.48 27.78
C GLU A 109 -3.93 -2.18 27.68
N ASN A 110 -2.92 -1.74 28.45
CA ASN A 110 -1.61 -2.37 28.46
C ASN A 110 -1.67 -3.86 28.86
N GLU A 111 -2.55 -4.22 29.79
CA GLU A 111 -2.77 -5.61 30.20
C GLU A 111 -3.42 -6.44 29.06
N ALA A 112 -4.45 -5.89 28.42
CA ALA A 112 -5.09 -6.50 27.26
C ALA A 112 -4.10 -6.67 26.08
N ASP A 113 -3.27 -5.66 25.85
CA ASP A 113 -2.20 -5.65 24.87
C ASP A 113 -1.15 -6.71 25.18
N LYS A 114 -0.73 -6.84 26.43
CA LYS A 114 0.24 -7.86 26.86
C LYS A 114 -0.30 -9.26 26.62
N SER A 115 -1.58 -9.50 26.95
CA SER A 115 -2.27 -10.76 26.68
C SER A 115 -2.28 -11.09 25.18
N SER A 116 -2.63 -10.12 24.34
CA SER A 116 -2.65 -10.27 22.87
C SER A 116 -1.24 -10.46 22.29
N ARG A 117 -0.24 -9.70 22.77
CA ARG A 117 1.17 -9.80 22.37
C ARG A 117 1.76 -11.17 22.64
N ASN A 118 1.39 -11.81 23.75
CA ASN A 118 1.85 -13.15 24.09
C ASN A 118 1.23 -14.21 23.17
N ARG A 119 -0.04 -14.01 22.76
CA ARG A 119 -0.76 -14.92 21.87
C ARG A 119 -0.24 -14.87 20.42
N PHE A 120 0.11 -13.70 19.92
CA PHE A 120 0.45 -13.48 18.50
C PHE A 120 1.90 -13.02 18.28
N ARG A 121 2.88 -13.68 18.89
CA ARG A 121 4.29 -13.24 18.92
C ARG A 121 4.94 -13.11 17.53
N PHE A 122 4.58 -13.97 16.58
CA PHE A 122 5.12 -13.95 15.21
C PHE A 122 4.43 -12.89 14.34
N LEU A 123 3.09 -12.85 14.36
CA LEU A 123 2.29 -11.91 13.57
C LEU A 123 2.52 -10.46 13.98
N ARG A 124 2.87 -10.18 15.24
CA ARG A 124 3.18 -8.82 15.71
C ARG A 124 4.38 -8.18 15.00
N LYS A 125 5.36 -8.98 14.55
CA LYS A 125 6.52 -8.43 13.83
C LYS A 125 6.14 -7.93 12.44
N LEU A 126 5.05 -8.45 11.89
CA LEU A 126 4.50 -8.01 10.61
C LEU A 126 3.46 -6.93 10.89
N GLY A 127 3.85 -5.68 10.72
CA GLY A 127 2.88 -4.58 10.77
C GLY A 127 1.87 -4.76 9.64
N LEU A 128 0.58 -4.54 9.91
CA LEU A 128 -0.47 -4.63 8.88
C LEU A 128 -0.13 -3.75 7.66
N PHE A 129 0.53 -2.61 7.87
CA PHE A 129 1.02 -1.74 6.80
C PHE A 129 2.05 -2.41 5.87
N GLN A 130 2.90 -3.30 6.39
CA GLN A 130 3.91 -4.00 5.59
C GLN A 130 3.25 -4.92 4.57
N PHE A 131 2.14 -5.56 4.95
CA PHE A 131 1.36 -6.39 4.02
C PHE A 131 0.89 -5.57 2.82
N TRP A 132 0.29 -4.41 3.06
CA TRP A 132 -0.18 -3.51 2.00
C TRP A 132 0.96 -3.03 1.08
N ILE A 133 2.13 -2.72 1.65
CA ILE A 133 3.31 -2.38 0.86
C ILE A 133 3.79 -3.56 0.02
N MET A 134 3.88 -4.76 0.61
CA MET A 134 4.30 -5.96 -0.12
C MET A 134 3.39 -6.27 -1.31
N PHE A 135 2.06 -6.08 -1.17
CA PHE A 135 1.13 -6.25 -2.29
C PHE A 135 1.43 -5.28 -3.43
N ASN A 136 1.56 -3.99 -3.14
CA ASN A 136 1.83 -2.99 -4.18
C ASN A 136 3.23 -3.15 -4.80
N LEU A 137 4.21 -3.58 -4.00
CA LEU A 137 5.54 -3.95 -4.50
C LEU A 137 5.49 -5.18 -5.43
N SER A 138 4.64 -6.17 -5.15
CA SER A 138 4.48 -7.32 -6.05
C SER A 138 3.95 -6.91 -7.43
N ILE A 139 3.02 -5.95 -7.48
CA ILE A 139 2.49 -5.37 -8.73
C ILE A 139 3.61 -4.65 -9.49
N LEU A 140 4.39 -3.83 -8.79
CA LEU A 140 5.56 -3.14 -9.35
C LEU A 140 6.56 -4.14 -9.97
N LEU A 141 6.91 -5.20 -9.23
CA LEU A 141 7.83 -6.24 -9.70
C LEU A 141 7.30 -6.96 -10.93
N LEU A 142 6.02 -7.31 -10.96
CA LEU A 142 5.39 -7.91 -12.14
C LEU A 142 5.43 -6.97 -13.34
N GLY A 143 5.13 -5.68 -13.15
CA GLY A 143 5.24 -4.67 -14.20
C GLY A 143 6.65 -4.56 -14.77
N LEU A 144 7.69 -4.59 -13.91
CA LEU A 144 9.10 -4.59 -14.34
C LEU A 144 9.46 -5.84 -15.14
N ILE A 145 9.03 -7.03 -14.70
CA ILE A 145 9.28 -8.29 -15.41
C ILE A 145 8.61 -8.26 -16.79
N LEU A 146 7.37 -7.79 -16.89
CA LEU A 146 6.67 -7.70 -18.18
C LEU A 146 7.31 -6.66 -19.11
N SER A 147 7.68 -5.49 -18.57
CA SER A 147 8.31 -4.42 -19.34
C SER A 147 9.66 -4.83 -19.91
N THR A 148 10.49 -5.54 -19.14
CA THR A 148 11.77 -6.07 -19.65
C THR A 148 11.56 -7.06 -20.80
N LYS A 149 10.59 -7.96 -20.69
CA LYS A 149 10.23 -8.89 -21.78
C LYS A 149 9.77 -8.14 -23.04
N ALA A 150 8.88 -7.15 -22.90
CA ALA A 150 8.40 -6.35 -24.02
C ALA A 150 9.56 -5.64 -24.76
N LEU A 151 10.50 -5.04 -24.03
CA LEU A 151 11.67 -4.36 -24.59
C LEU A 151 12.65 -5.31 -25.28
N THR A 152 12.87 -6.51 -24.75
CA THR A 152 13.73 -7.51 -25.42
C THR A 152 13.16 -7.98 -26.76
N THR A 153 11.83 -8.00 -26.91
CA THR A 153 11.19 -8.32 -28.19
C THR A 153 11.50 -7.26 -29.25
N VAL A 154 11.62 -5.99 -28.85
CA VAL A 154 12.00 -4.87 -29.74
C VAL A 154 13.39 -5.07 -30.30
N THR A 155 14.37 -5.28 -29.42
CA THR A 155 15.79 -5.38 -29.82
C THR A 155 16.04 -6.56 -30.75
N ASN A 156 15.38 -7.70 -30.50
CA ASN A 156 15.44 -8.87 -31.36
C ASN A 156 14.82 -8.61 -32.74
N THR A 157 13.71 -7.87 -32.80
CA THR A 157 13.02 -7.53 -34.05
C THR A 157 13.86 -6.58 -34.91
N GLU A 158 14.52 -5.59 -34.30
CA GLU A 158 15.42 -4.66 -34.99
C GLU A 158 16.65 -5.37 -35.55
N ALA A 159 17.29 -6.22 -34.75
CA ALA A 159 18.45 -7.02 -35.18
C ALA A 159 18.11 -7.95 -36.35
N ALA A 160 16.90 -8.54 -36.38
CA ALA A 160 16.44 -9.38 -37.47
C ALA A 160 16.23 -8.57 -38.76
N LYS A 161 15.57 -7.41 -38.69
CA LYS A 161 15.36 -6.52 -39.85
C LYS A 161 16.69 -6.08 -40.48
N GLN A 162 17.68 -5.75 -39.66
CA GLN A 162 19.00 -5.32 -40.13
C GLN A 162 19.74 -6.45 -40.87
N LYS A 163 19.71 -7.69 -40.35
CA LYS A 163 20.29 -8.85 -41.03
C LYS A 163 19.66 -9.11 -42.41
N THR A 164 18.33 -9.03 -42.51
CA THR A 164 17.62 -9.22 -43.79
C THR A 164 18.01 -8.18 -44.82
N GLN A 165 18.15 -6.92 -44.41
CA GLN A 165 18.56 -5.83 -45.31
C GLN A 165 20.01 -6.00 -45.83
N ILE A 166 20.92 -6.48 -44.97
CA ILE A 166 22.31 -6.77 -45.38
C ILE A 166 22.35 -7.90 -46.41
N ILE A 167 21.56 -8.97 -46.22
CA ILE A 167 21.51 -10.10 -47.16
C ILE A 167 20.94 -9.65 -48.51
N SER A 168 19.82 -8.90 -48.51
CA SER A 168 19.22 -8.37 -49.74
C SER A 168 20.16 -7.45 -50.53
N ASN A 169 20.97 -6.64 -49.85
CA ASN A 169 21.95 -5.77 -50.51
C ASN A 169 23.12 -6.56 -51.11
N LYS A 170 23.42 -7.76 -50.56
CA LYS A 170 24.48 -8.64 -51.07
C LYS A 170 24.04 -9.46 -52.28
N THR A 171 22.76 -9.80 -52.40
CA THR A 171 22.21 -10.56 -53.54
C THR A 171 21.97 -9.71 -54.80
N ASN A 172 21.87 -8.38 -54.65
CA ASN A 172 21.63 -7.44 -55.75
C ASN A 172 22.93 -6.85 -56.35
N LYS A 173 24.10 -7.30 -55.92
CA LYS A 173 25.42 -6.96 -56.48
C LYS A 173 26.00 -8.17 -57.19
#